data_AF-A0ABD1CQ30-F1
#
_entry.id   AF-A0ABD1CQ30-F1
#
_cell.length_a   1.000
_cell.length_b   1.000
_cell.length_c   1.000
_cell.angle_alpha   90.00
_cell.angle_beta   90.00
_cell.angle_gamma   90.00
#
_symmetry.space_group_name_H-M   'P 1'
#
loop_
_entity.id
_entity.type
_entity.pdbx_description
1 polymer ?
#
loop_
_entity_poly.entity_id
_entity_poly.type
_entity_poly.pdbx_seq_one_letter_code
_entity_poly.pdbx_strand_id
1 'polypeptide(L)'
;MGYDYLALKSLTLHGSVTGFGNQIGVGKESNIYTVGDEEGNPLCLKLHRLGRVCFRNVKEKRDYHGKRHKMSWLYLSRISATREYAYMKALYDRGFPVPRPVDFNRHCQLYDGLMNLIVRLGNCGVIHGDFNEFNVMITEEDQRPILIYFPQMVSTSHPNAEMYFDRDVHGVRDLFRKKFGYESEEHSKFSDLEREDELDREVLCSGYGFTQEMEEDLHKEYHQEG
;
A
#
# COMPACT_ATOMS: atom_id res chain seq x y z
N MET A 1 -10.91 6.71 -10.73
CA MET A 1 -10.49 5.72 -11.78
C MET A 1 -8.96 5.60 -11.86
N GLY A 2 -8.20 6.16 -10.90
CA GLY A 2 -6.74 6.31 -11.03
C GLY A 2 -5.89 5.04 -10.85
N TYR A 3 -6.36 4.01 -10.14
CA TYR A 3 -5.54 2.82 -9.83
C TYR A 3 -5.25 1.95 -11.05
N ASP A 4 -6.26 1.73 -11.90
CA ASP A 4 -6.09 0.98 -13.16
C ASP A 4 -5.18 1.74 -14.14
N TYR A 5 -5.27 3.07 -14.14
CA TYR A 5 -4.40 3.91 -14.97
C TYR A 5 -2.93 3.84 -14.53
N LEU A 6 -2.66 3.78 -13.22
CA LEU A 6 -1.31 3.57 -12.71
C LEU A 6 -0.76 2.19 -13.09
N ALA A 7 -1.60 1.15 -13.02
CA ALA A 7 -1.24 -0.19 -13.48
C ALA A 7 -0.82 -0.20 -14.95
N LEU A 8 -1.59 0.46 -15.80
CA LEU A 8 -1.27 0.58 -17.21
C LEU A 8 -0.02 1.39 -17.46
N LYS A 9 0.11 2.56 -16.83
CA LYS A 9 1.30 3.42 -16.98
C LYS A 9 2.58 2.71 -16.55
N SER A 10 2.53 1.94 -15.46
CA SER A 10 3.68 1.13 -15.01
C SER A 10 4.05 0.07 -16.04
N LEU A 11 3.06 -0.67 -16.55
CA LEU A 11 3.29 -1.73 -17.54
C LEU A 11 3.82 -1.15 -18.86
N THR A 12 3.40 0.05 -19.23
CA THR A 12 3.95 0.77 -20.40
C THR A 12 5.36 1.28 -20.18
N LEU A 13 5.68 1.82 -18.99
CA LEU A 13 7.04 2.24 -18.66
C LEU A 13 8.03 1.06 -18.60
N HIS A 14 7.55 -0.14 -18.31
CA HIS A 14 8.35 -1.37 -18.29
C HIS A 14 8.48 -2.05 -19.67
N GLY A 15 7.85 -1.50 -20.71
CA GLY A 15 7.81 -2.10 -22.05
C GLY A 15 6.90 -3.33 -22.17
N SER A 16 6.21 -3.70 -21.10
CA SER A 16 5.32 -4.88 -21.05
C SER A 16 4.00 -4.66 -21.81
N VAL A 17 3.54 -3.41 -21.94
CA VAL A 17 2.31 -3.05 -22.64
C VAL A 17 2.46 -1.74 -23.42
N THR A 18 2.37 -1.80 -24.75
CA THR A 18 2.44 -0.62 -25.64
C THR A 18 1.09 -0.22 -26.23
N GLY A 19 0.18 -1.19 -26.38
CA GLY A 19 -1.15 -0.98 -26.96
C GLY A 19 -2.26 -1.51 -26.06
N PHE A 20 -3.37 -0.78 -25.96
CA PHE A 20 -4.56 -1.22 -25.23
C PHE A 20 -5.66 -1.62 -26.21
N GLY A 21 -6.15 -2.86 -26.09
CA GLY A 21 -7.20 -3.43 -26.92
C GLY A 21 -8.56 -3.48 -26.23
N ASN A 22 -9.44 -4.33 -26.76
CA ASN A 22 -10.81 -4.45 -26.28
C ASN A 22 -10.89 -5.20 -24.94
N GLN A 23 -11.92 -4.87 -24.17
CA GLN A 23 -12.31 -5.68 -23.02
C GLN A 23 -12.91 -7.01 -23.50
N ILE A 24 -12.31 -8.12 -23.09
CA ILE A 24 -12.71 -9.47 -23.49
C ILE A 24 -13.45 -10.22 -22.39
N GLY A 25 -13.37 -9.74 -21.14
CA GLY A 25 -14.08 -10.36 -20.02
C GLY A 25 -14.44 -9.37 -18.91
N VAL A 26 -15.67 -9.47 -18.42
CA VAL A 26 -16.15 -8.78 -17.22
C VAL A 26 -16.56 -9.85 -16.22
N GLY A 27 -15.78 -10.02 -15.16
CA GLY A 27 -16.09 -10.90 -14.04
C GLY A 27 -16.60 -10.12 -12.83
N LYS A 28 -17.13 -10.84 -11.83
CA LYS A 28 -17.52 -10.25 -10.54
C LYS A 28 -16.34 -9.65 -9.76
N GLU A 29 -15.13 -10.12 -10.04
CA GLU A 29 -13.92 -9.83 -9.27
C GLU A 29 -12.75 -9.35 -10.13
N SER A 30 -12.87 -9.36 -11.46
CA SER A 30 -11.79 -8.93 -12.35
C SER A 30 -12.32 -8.56 -13.73
N ASN A 31 -11.66 -7.61 -14.38
CA ASN A 31 -11.82 -7.29 -15.79
C ASN A 31 -10.62 -7.82 -16.58
N ILE A 32 -10.88 -8.31 -17.78
CA ILE A 32 -9.86 -8.87 -18.68
C ILE A 32 -9.86 -8.08 -19.98
N TYR A 33 -8.67 -7.62 -20.38
CA TYR A 33 -8.44 -6.81 -21.58
C TYR A 33 -7.39 -7.47 -22.47
N THR A 34 -7.55 -7.32 -23.78
CA THR A 34 -6.45 -7.58 -24.71
C THR A 34 -5.50 -6.39 -24.71
N VAL A 35 -4.19 -6.63 -24.66
CA VAL A 35 -3.15 -5.61 -24.75
C VAL A 35 -2.06 -6.07 -25.73
N GLY A 36 -1.28 -5.15 -26.29
CA GLY A 36 -0.14 -5.46 -27.16
C GLY A 36 1.19 -5.22 -26.45
N ASP A 37 2.19 -6.07 -26.71
CA ASP A 37 3.58 -5.83 -26.31
C ASP A 37 4.33 -4.97 -27.35
N GLU A 38 5.62 -4.69 -27.12
CA GLU A 38 6.47 -3.91 -28.04
C GLU A 38 6.58 -4.51 -29.45
N GLU A 39 6.42 -5.83 -29.59
CA GLU A 39 6.49 -6.55 -30.86
C GLU A 39 5.12 -6.62 -31.57
N GLY A 40 4.05 -6.15 -30.91
CA GLY A 40 2.68 -6.20 -31.43
C GLY A 40 1.99 -7.54 -31.20
N ASN A 41 2.55 -8.44 -30.39
CA ASN A 41 1.90 -9.69 -30.03
C ASN A 41 0.74 -9.43 -29.06
N PRO A 42 -0.40 -10.11 -29.23
CA PRO A 42 -1.53 -9.96 -28.33
C PRO A 42 -1.27 -10.67 -26.99
N LEU A 43 -1.32 -9.89 -25.92
CA LEU A 43 -1.28 -10.33 -24.53
C LEU A 43 -2.63 -10.11 -23.85
N CYS A 44 -2.80 -10.74 -22.68
CA CYS A 44 -4.00 -10.63 -21.87
C CYS A 44 -3.67 -9.91 -20.55
N LEU A 45 -4.30 -8.77 -20.31
CA LEU A 45 -4.21 -8.03 -19.06
C LEU A 45 -5.42 -8.34 -18.17
N LYS A 46 -5.14 -8.79 -16.94
CA LYS A 46 -6.16 -8.99 -15.91
C LYS A 46 -6.04 -7.90 -14.85
N LEU A 47 -7.13 -7.14 -14.65
CA LEU A 47 -7.25 -6.14 -13.58
C LEU A 47 -8.21 -6.66 -12.51
N HIS A 48 -7.70 -6.91 -11.31
CA HIS A 48 -8.52 -7.33 -10.17
C HIS A 48 -9.35 -6.16 -9.65
N ARG A 49 -10.67 -6.36 -9.57
CA ARG A 49 -11.65 -5.38 -9.08
C ARG A 49 -12.53 -6.02 -8.01
N LEU A 50 -11.98 -6.27 -6.83
CA LEU A 50 -12.82 -6.57 -5.68
C LEU A 50 -13.51 -5.27 -5.23
N GLY A 51 -14.85 -5.26 -5.24
CA GLY A 51 -15.65 -4.30 -4.45
C GLY A 51 -16.40 -3.17 -5.18
N ARG A 52 -16.21 -2.88 -6.48
CA ARG A 52 -16.80 -1.64 -7.07
C ARG A 52 -18.27 -1.70 -7.56
N VAL A 53 -18.87 -2.85 -7.93
CA VAL A 53 -20.30 -2.87 -8.37
C VAL A 53 -21.08 -4.19 -8.11
N CYS A 54 -20.46 -5.35 -7.87
CA CYS A 54 -21.18 -6.63 -7.92
C CYS A 54 -21.62 -7.25 -6.57
N PHE A 55 -21.78 -6.47 -5.49
CA PHE A 55 -22.20 -7.01 -4.19
C PHE A 55 -23.22 -6.17 -3.41
N ARG A 56 -24.08 -5.41 -4.11
CA ARG A 56 -25.24 -4.78 -3.46
C ARG A 56 -26.15 -5.79 -2.72
N ASN A 57 -26.15 -7.06 -3.14
CA ASN A 57 -27.00 -8.12 -2.57
C ASN A 57 -26.29 -9.17 -1.67
N VAL A 58 -25.00 -9.01 -1.35
CA VAL A 58 -24.32 -9.98 -0.43
C VAL A 58 -24.20 -9.46 1.00
N LYS A 59 -24.53 -8.17 1.22
CA LYS A 59 -24.73 -7.64 2.57
C LYS A 59 -25.86 -8.34 3.33
N GLU A 60 -26.79 -9.00 2.65
CA GLU A 60 -27.93 -9.69 3.27
C GLU A 60 -27.69 -11.17 3.62
N LYS A 61 -26.58 -11.80 3.19
CA LYS A 61 -26.42 -13.27 3.36
C LYS A 61 -25.16 -13.72 4.11
N ARG A 62 -24.40 -12.81 4.73
CA ARG A 62 -23.24 -13.18 5.56
C ARG A 62 -23.29 -12.52 6.94
N ASP A 63 -24.44 -12.61 7.58
CA ASP A 63 -24.53 -12.53 9.03
C ASP A 63 -24.23 -13.92 9.60
N TYR A 64 -22.96 -14.23 9.86
CA TYR A 64 -22.57 -15.21 10.88
C TYR A 64 -21.21 -14.83 11.46
N HIS A 65 -21.25 -14.02 12.52
CA HIS A 65 -20.33 -13.99 13.66
C HIS A 65 -18.81 -13.90 13.41
N GLY A 66 -18.22 -12.77 13.85
CA GLY A 66 -16.91 -12.78 14.53
C GLY A 66 -15.80 -11.88 13.96
N LYS A 67 -15.71 -10.66 14.48
CA LYS A 67 -14.50 -9.82 14.65
C LYS A 67 -13.33 -10.04 13.67
N ARG A 68 -13.44 -9.49 12.46
CA ARG A 68 -12.27 -9.20 11.60
C ARG A 68 -12.46 -7.85 10.91
N HIS A 69 -11.50 -6.96 11.15
CA HIS A 69 -11.44 -5.58 10.67
C HIS A 69 -11.57 -5.49 9.14
N LYS A 70 -12.24 -4.43 8.67
CA LYS A 70 -12.56 -4.21 7.25
C LYS A 70 -11.28 -3.93 6.45
N MET A 71 -10.63 -4.97 5.94
CA MET A 71 -9.54 -4.84 4.96
C MET A 71 -10.02 -4.00 3.76
N SER A 72 -9.24 -2.98 3.37
CA SER A 72 -9.50 -2.18 2.18
C SER A 72 -9.65 -3.08 0.94
N TRP A 73 -10.67 -2.84 0.13
CA TRP A 73 -10.96 -3.64 -1.07
C TRP A 73 -9.82 -3.59 -2.11
N LEU A 74 -9.06 -2.49 -2.14
CA LEU A 74 -7.83 -2.36 -2.93
C LEU A 74 -6.75 -3.33 -2.43
N TYR A 75 -6.57 -3.41 -1.11
CA TYR A 75 -5.65 -4.35 -0.48
C TYR A 75 -6.02 -5.81 -0.79
N LEU A 76 -7.31 -6.17 -0.73
CA LEU A 76 -7.77 -7.52 -1.08
C LEU A 76 -7.58 -7.84 -2.58
N SER A 77 -7.81 -6.85 -3.45
CA SER A 77 -7.55 -6.96 -4.90
C SER A 77 -6.07 -7.24 -5.17
N ARG A 78 -5.18 -6.51 -4.46
CA ARG A 78 -3.72 -6.69 -4.53
C ARG A 78 -3.28 -8.08 -4.07
N ILE A 79 -3.71 -8.52 -2.89
CA ILE A 79 -3.33 -9.86 -2.36
C ILE A 79 -3.76 -10.97 -3.33
N SER A 80 -4.95 -10.82 -3.92
CA SER A 80 -5.45 -11.78 -4.91
C SER A 80 -4.58 -11.79 -6.18
N ALA A 81 -4.23 -10.61 -6.71
CA ALA A 81 -3.37 -10.47 -7.88
C ALA A 81 -1.96 -11.04 -7.66
N THR A 82 -1.32 -10.69 -6.54
CA THR A 82 0.02 -11.19 -6.18
C THR A 82 0.03 -12.71 -6.04
N ARG A 83 -0.98 -13.28 -5.35
CA ARG A 83 -1.07 -14.72 -5.13
C ARG A 83 -1.33 -15.48 -6.44
N GLU A 84 -2.18 -14.94 -7.30
CA GLU A 84 -2.46 -15.52 -8.61
C GLU A 84 -1.21 -15.52 -9.50
N TYR A 85 -0.46 -14.41 -9.55
CA TYR A 85 0.81 -14.35 -10.27
C TYR A 85 1.83 -15.37 -9.73
N ALA A 86 1.98 -15.47 -8.41
CA ALA A 86 2.89 -16.41 -7.78
C ALA A 86 2.55 -17.87 -8.10
N TYR A 87 1.27 -18.26 -8.04
CA TYR A 87 0.84 -19.61 -8.43
C TYR A 87 1.05 -19.85 -9.93
N MET A 88 0.68 -18.90 -10.78
CA MET A 88 0.82 -19.03 -12.22
C MET A 88 2.29 -19.19 -12.62
N LYS A 89 3.20 -18.41 -12.03
CA LYS A 89 4.65 -18.59 -12.21
C LYS A 89 5.14 -19.95 -11.73
N ALA A 90 4.78 -20.34 -10.51
CA ALA A 90 5.18 -21.62 -9.95
C ALA A 90 4.68 -22.84 -10.74
N LEU A 91 3.50 -22.75 -11.37
CA LEU A 91 2.94 -23.78 -12.24
C LEU A 91 3.60 -23.77 -13.62
N TYR A 92 3.82 -22.59 -14.20
CA TYR A 92 4.48 -22.43 -15.50
C TYR A 92 5.91 -22.98 -15.46
N ASP A 93 6.67 -22.64 -14.42
CA ASP A 93 8.06 -23.09 -14.22
C ASP A 93 8.14 -24.63 -14.06
N ARG A 94 7.04 -25.28 -13.68
CA ARG A 94 6.93 -26.75 -13.55
C ARG A 94 6.36 -27.43 -14.81
N GLY A 95 6.17 -26.69 -15.90
CA GLY A 95 5.69 -27.23 -17.18
C GLY A 95 4.19 -27.57 -17.20
N PHE A 96 3.41 -27.08 -16.23
CA PHE A 96 1.95 -27.23 -16.30
C PHE A 96 1.38 -26.33 -17.42
N PRO A 97 0.27 -26.74 -18.06
CA PRO A 97 -0.36 -25.97 -19.14
C PRO A 97 -1.12 -24.76 -18.57
N VAL A 98 -0.39 -23.74 -18.13
CA VAL A 98 -0.91 -22.47 -17.64
C VAL A 98 -0.44 -21.30 -18.51
N PRO A 99 -1.16 -20.16 -18.54
CA PRO A 99 -0.70 -18.97 -19.25
C PRO A 99 0.69 -18.52 -18.75
N ARG A 100 1.53 -18.04 -19.67
CA ARG A 100 2.84 -17.50 -19.31
C ARG A 100 2.66 -16.20 -18.52
N PRO A 101 3.19 -16.08 -17.29
CA PRO A 101 3.22 -14.80 -16.59
C PRO A 101 4.22 -13.87 -17.29
N VAL A 102 3.75 -12.71 -17.73
CA VAL A 102 4.60 -11.69 -18.38
C VAL A 102 5.10 -10.69 -17.34
N ASP A 103 4.19 -9.99 -16.69
CA ASP A 103 4.53 -8.93 -15.73
C ASP A 103 3.39 -8.68 -14.73
N PHE A 104 3.67 -7.93 -13.66
CA PHE A 104 2.70 -7.49 -12.66
C PHE A 104 3.16 -6.15 -12.04
N ASN A 105 2.24 -5.20 -11.82
CA ASN A 105 2.63 -3.85 -11.37
C ASN A 105 3.15 -3.84 -9.92
N ARG A 106 4.45 -3.58 -9.75
CA ARG A 106 5.15 -3.45 -8.45
C ARG A 106 5.00 -2.07 -7.80
N HIS A 107 4.85 -0.99 -8.57
CA HIS A 107 4.73 0.38 -8.04
C HIS A 107 3.41 0.60 -7.28
N CYS A 108 2.33 0.00 -7.77
CA CYS A 108 1.07 -0.09 -7.03
C CYS A 108 1.24 -0.84 -5.70
N GLN A 109 2.04 -1.90 -5.69
CA GLN A 109 2.30 -2.65 -4.45
C GLN A 109 3.13 -1.85 -3.45
N LEU A 110 4.05 -1.02 -3.92
CA LEU A 110 4.86 -0.18 -3.06
C LEU A 110 4.04 0.95 -2.42
N TYR A 111 3.23 1.68 -3.20
CA TYR A 111 2.37 2.74 -2.67
C TYR A 111 1.42 2.21 -1.58
N ASP A 112 0.69 1.15 -1.90
CA ASP A 112 -0.22 0.50 -0.95
C ASP A 112 0.52 -0.06 0.25
N GLY A 113 1.73 -0.60 0.05
CA GLY A 113 2.57 -1.11 1.12
C GLY A 113 2.95 -0.02 2.12
N LEU A 114 3.36 1.15 1.64
CA LEU A 114 3.72 2.30 2.47
C LEU A 114 2.50 2.90 3.17
N MET A 115 1.38 3.06 2.45
CA MET A 115 0.13 3.53 3.06
C MET A 115 -0.40 2.57 4.13
N ASN A 116 -0.32 1.27 3.88
CA ASN A 116 -0.69 0.26 4.87
C ASN A 116 0.26 0.30 6.08
N LEU A 117 1.54 0.57 5.89
CA LEU A 117 2.49 0.70 6.98
C LEU A 117 2.15 1.87 7.90
N ILE A 118 1.80 3.03 7.33
CA ILE A 118 1.34 4.21 8.09
C ILE A 118 0.10 3.85 8.95
N VAL A 119 -0.91 3.21 8.35
CA VAL A 119 -2.11 2.77 9.08
C VAL A 119 -1.79 1.75 10.16
N ARG A 120 -0.90 0.79 9.88
CA ARG A 120 -0.49 -0.23 10.86
C ARG A 120 0.24 0.37 12.05
N LEU A 121 1.15 1.32 11.82
CA LEU A 121 1.79 2.06 12.91
C LEU A 121 0.75 2.78 13.77
N GLY A 122 -0.18 3.50 13.11
CA GLY A 122 -1.27 4.20 13.79
C GLY A 122 -2.14 3.25 14.63
N ASN A 123 -2.52 2.10 14.10
CA ASN A 123 -3.26 1.08 14.86
C ASN A 123 -2.44 0.50 16.02
N CYS A 124 -1.11 0.46 15.90
CA CYS A 124 -0.21 0.08 16.99
C CYS A 124 0.00 1.19 18.06
N GLY A 125 -0.58 2.37 17.86
CA GLY A 125 -0.51 3.47 18.81
C GLY A 125 0.57 4.50 18.53
N VAL A 126 1.37 4.33 17.46
CA VAL A 126 2.49 5.21 17.11
C VAL A 126 2.37 5.81 15.71
N ILE A 127 2.97 6.96 15.48
CA ILE A 127 3.03 7.62 14.18
C ILE A 127 4.50 7.89 13.88
N HIS A 128 4.92 7.70 12.62
CA HIS A 128 6.33 7.86 12.27
C HIS A 128 6.78 9.31 12.39
N GLY A 129 5.92 10.24 11.97
CA GLY A 129 6.16 11.66 12.03
C GLY A 129 6.97 12.15 10.83
N ASP A 130 8.01 11.45 10.39
CA ASP A 130 8.83 11.88 9.23
C ASP A 130 8.84 10.86 8.08
N PHE A 131 7.66 10.46 7.58
CA PHE A 131 7.56 9.43 6.54
C PHE A 131 7.81 10.01 5.13
N ASN A 132 9.06 9.93 4.65
CA ASN A 132 9.49 10.43 3.34
C ASN A 132 10.40 9.44 2.59
N GLU A 133 10.86 9.78 1.38
CA GLU A 133 11.65 8.87 0.54
C GLU A 133 13.06 8.53 1.07
N PHE A 134 13.60 9.31 2.00
CA PHE A 134 14.91 9.07 2.61
C PHE A 134 14.81 8.07 3.77
N ASN A 135 13.63 7.99 4.40
CA ASN A 135 13.36 7.11 5.53
C ASN A 135 12.74 5.77 5.10
N VAL A 136 12.67 5.48 3.80
CA VAL A 136 12.13 4.24 3.24
C VAL A 136 13.20 3.55 2.39
N MET A 137 13.61 2.36 2.82
CA MET A 137 14.47 1.46 2.06
C MET A 137 13.63 0.40 1.34
N ILE A 138 14.04 0.00 0.13
CA ILE A 138 13.40 -1.09 -0.62
C ILE A 138 14.37 -2.27 -0.68
N THR A 139 13.92 -3.45 -0.26
CA THR A 139 14.72 -4.68 -0.38
C THR A 139 14.89 -5.09 -1.84
N GLU A 140 16.08 -5.52 -2.22
CA GLU A 140 16.34 -5.96 -3.60
C GLU A 140 15.62 -7.28 -3.92
N GLU A 141 15.58 -8.21 -2.97
CA GLU A 141 15.06 -9.58 -3.16
C GLU A 141 13.54 -9.62 -3.40
N ASP A 142 12.76 -8.92 -2.59
CA ASP A 142 11.29 -8.99 -2.61
C ASP A 142 10.58 -7.63 -2.73
N GLN A 143 11.33 -6.55 -2.96
CA GLN A 143 10.81 -5.19 -3.19
C GLN A 143 9.88 -4.70 -2.07
N ARG A 144 10.14 -5.16 -0.84
CA ARG A 144 9.39 -4.75 0.34
C ARG A 144 9.91 -3.42 0.88
N PRO A 145 9.02 -2.48 1.22
CA PRO A 145 9.42 -1.29 1.93
C PRO A 145 9.78 -1.61 3.38
N ILE A 146 10.94 -1.13 3.79
CA ILE A 146 11.43 -1.12 5.17
C ILE A 146 11.52 0.34 5.59
N LEU A 147 10.77 0.70 6.63
CA LEU A 147 10.86 2.02 7.25
C LEU A 147 12.08 2.04 8.17
N ILE A 148 12.81 3.14 8.15
CA ILE A 148 13.99 3.39 8.98
C ILE A 148 13.87 4.76 9.63
N TYR A 149 14.73 5.03 10.62
CA TYR A 149 14.83 6.30 11.34
C TYR A 149 13.61 6.64 12.21
N PHE A 150 13.60 6.07 13.43
CA PHE A 150 12.50 6.15 14.40
C PHE A 150 12.60 7.19 15.55
N PRO A 151 13.63 8.06 15.70
CA PRO A 151 13.73 8.91 16.89
C PRO A 151 12.64 9.99 16.98
N GLN A 152 11.92 10.24 15.87
CA GLN A 152 10.87 11.27 15.77
C GLN A 152 9.45 10.70 15.87
N MET A 153 9.31 9.43 16.27
CA MET A 153 8.01 8.80 16.41
C MET A 153 7.20 9.43 17.56
N VAL A 154 5.91 9.60 17.34
CA VAL A 154 4.98 10.23 18.28
C VAL A 154 3.83 9.29 18.61
N SER A 155 3.27 9.39 19.81
CA SER A 155 2.05 8.64 20.16
C SER A 155 0.84 9.15 19.36
N THR A 156 -0.06 8.23 18.99
CA THR A 156 -1.41 8.56 18.49
C THR A 156 -2.27 9.31 19.50
N SER A 157 -1.89 9.33 20.77
CA SER A 157 -2.56 10.10 21.83
C SER A 157 -2.04 11.54 21.94
N HIS A 158 -1.01 11.91 21.17
CA HIS A 158 -0.44 13.26 21.18
C HIS A 158 -1.47 14.30 20.69
N PRO A 159 -1.54 15.53 21.26
CA PRO A 159 -2.51 16.55 20.84
C PRO A 159 -2.48 16.88 19.34
N ASN A 160 -1.30 16.79 18.72
CA ASN A 160 -1.08 17.02 17.29
C ASN A 160 -0.97 15.73 16.46
N ALA A 161 -1.37 14.56 16.99
CA ALA A 161 -1.24 13.26 16.32
C ALA A 161 -1.81 13.26 14.89
N GLU A 162 -3.00 13.84 14.70
CA GLU A 162 -3.63 13.96 13.38
C GLU A 162 -2.74 14.70 12.36
N MET A 163 -2.09 15.79 12.79
CA MET A 163 -1.19 16.56 11.94
C MET A 163 0.04 15.73 11.50
N TYR A 164 0.63 14.96 12.41
CA TYR A 164 1.77 14.09 12.09
C TYR A 164 1.36 12.93 11.16
N PHE A 165 0.19 12.34 11.39
CA PHE A 165 -0.33 11.30 10.52
C PHE A 165 -0.58 11.82 9.10
N ASP A 166 -1.24 12.97 8.97
CA ASP A 166 -1.50 13.60 7.68
C ASP A 166 -0.21 14.00 6.96
N ARG A 167 0.83 14.39 7.70
CA ARG A 167 2.17 14.66 7.18
C ARG A 167 2.80 13.40 6.57
N ASP A 168 2.73 12.28 7.26
CA ASP A 168 3.25 10.98 6.78
C ASP A 168 2.52 10.53 5.50
N VAL A 169 1.18 10.64 5.48
CA VAL A 169 0.37 10.35 4.29
C VAL A 169 0.75 11.27 3.12
N HIS A 170 0.95 12.56 3.39
CA HIS A 170 1.39 13.51 2.37
C HIS A 170 2.77 13.18 1.82
N GLY A 171 3.73 12.78 2.68
CA GLY A 171 5.07 12.42 2.24
C GLY A 171 5.07 11.29 1.21
N VAL A 172 4.30 10.22 1.46
CA VAL A 172 4.13 9.13 0.49
C VAL A 172 3.42 9.60 -0.78
N ARG A 173 2.37 10.40 -0.67
CA ARG A 173 1.67 10.95 -1.85
C ARG A 173 2.59 11.81 -2.70
N ASP A 174 3.39 12.66 -2.08
CA ASP A 174 4.31 13.57 -2.74
C ASP A 174 5.45 12.82 -3.43
N LEU A 175 6.00 11.80 -2.78
CA LEU A 175 6.98 10.91 -3.37
C LEU A 175 6.45 10.33 -4.70
N PHE A 176 5.24 9.78 -4.67
CA PHE A 176 4.68 9.13 -5.85
C PHE A 176 4.22 10.10 -6.93
N ARG A 177 3.73 11.29 -6.52
CA ARG A 177 3.41 12.37 -7.44
C ARG A 177 4.65 12.85 -8.19
N LYS A 178 5.74 13.11 -7.47
CA LYS A 178 6.99 13.62 -8.05
C LYS A 178 7.71 12.57 -8.91
N LYS A 179 7.85 11.33 -8.42
CA LYS A 179 8.62 10.30 -9.12
C LYS A 179 7.84 9.58 -10.23
N PHE A 180 6.53 9.41 -10.07
CA PHE A 180 5.73 8.57 -10.97
C PHE A 180 4.55 9.31 -11.62
N GLY A 181 4.30 10.57 -11.23
CA GLY A 181 3.11 11.31 -11.67
C GLY A 181 1.82 10.65 -11.18
N TYR A 182 1.86 10.01 -10.02
CA TYR A 182 0.72 9.33 -9.41
C TYR A 182 0.14 10.13 -8.26
N GLU A 183 -1.18 10.26 -8.24
CA GLU A 183 -1.91 10.83 -7.12
C GLU A 183 -3.15 9.97 -6.83
N SER A 184 -3.28 9.53 -5.59
CA SER A 184 -4.47 8.78 -5.16
C SER A 184 -5.63 9.73 -4.88
N GLU A 185 -6.81 9.40 -5.40
CA GLU A 185 -8.09 10.08 -5.10
C GLU A 185 -8.57 9.77 -3.66
N GLU A 186 -8.15 8.64 -3.09
CA GLU A 186 -8.56 8.15 -1.76
C GLU A 186 -7.32 7.86 -0.90
N HIS A 187 -7.33 8.30 0.35
CA HIS A 187 -6.29 8.01 1.35
C HIS A 187 -6.92 7.86 2.73
N SER A 188 -6.26 7.10 3.60
CA SER A 188 -6.68 6.92 4.98
C SER A 188 -6.56 8.24 5.75
N LYS A 189 -7.52 8.48 6.62
CA LYS A 189 -7.52 9.61 7.57
C LYS A 189 -7.15 9.10 8.96
N PHE A 190 -6.67 10.01 9.80
CA PHE A 190 -6.38 9.68 11.20
C PHE A 190 -7.61 9.11 11.94
N SER A 191 -8.81 9.63 11.63
CA SER A 191 -10.07 9.13 12.19
C SER A 191 -10.47 7.72 11.74
N ASP A 192 -9.81 7.16 10.72
CA ASP A 192 -10.04 5.79 10.27
C ASP A 192 -9.20 4.76 11.08
N LEU A 193 -8.30 5.23 11.96
CA LEU A 193 -7.46 4.36 12.77
C LEU A 193 -8.27 3.66 13.86
N GLU A 194 -8.00 2.37 14.04
CA GLU A 194 -8.58 1.55 15.08
C GLU A 194 -7.42 1.06 15.95
N ARG A 195 -7.26 1.65 17.14
CA ARG A 195 -6.16 1.31 18.04
C ARG A 195 -6.31 -0.12 18.53
N GLU A 196 -5.38 -0.96 18.14
CA GLU A 196 -5.32 -2.40 18.42
C GLU A 196 -4.16 -2.74 19.37
N ASP A 197 -3.17 -1.86 19.52
CA ASP A 197 -1.98 -2.04 20.34
C ASP A 197 -1.60 -0.76 21.12
N GLU A 198 -0.65 -0.90 22.05
CA GLU A 198 -0.14 0.16 22.91
C GLU A 198 1.39 0.27 22.84
N LEU A 199 1.95 0.12 21.63
CA LEU A 199 3.40 0.17 21.40
C LEU A 199 4.01 1.49 21.88
N ASP A 200 3.26 2.59 21.79
CA ASP A 200 3.64 3.91 22.28
C ASP A 200 3.95 3.93 23.78
N ARG A 201 3.31 3.06 24.58
CA ARG A 201 3.60 2.89 26.01
C ARG A 201 4.86 2.07 26.25
N GLU A 202 5.08 1.03 25.44
CA GLU A 202 6.23 0.13 25.58
C GLU A 202 7.54 0.85 25.25
N VAL A 203 7.54 1.65 24.19
CA VAL A 203 8.74 2.36 23.73
C VAL A 203 8.88 3.77 24.30
N LEU A 204 7.95 4.18 25.17
CA LEU A 204 7.93 5.52 25.78
C LEU A 204 8.04 6.63 24.72
N CYS A 205 7.15 6.60 23.71
CA CYS A 205 7.13 7.61 22.65
C CYS A 205 6.80 9.02 23.19
N SER A 206 7.34 10.04 22.52
CA SER A 206 7.01 11.45 22.82
C SER A 206 5.49 11.67 22.78
N GLY A 207 4.98 12.47 23.73
CA GLY A 207 3.55 12.63 23.99
C GLY A 207 2.89 11.64 24.96
N TYR A 208 3.54 10.54 25.38
CA TYR A 208 3.02 9.66 26.43
C TYR A 208 3.73 9.91 27.77
N GLY A 209 3.22 10.83 28.58
CA GLY A 209 3.69 11.03 29.96
C GLY A 209 5.09 11.67 30.11
N PHE A 210 5.70 12.15 29.03
CA PHE A 210 6.94 12.92 29.08
C PHE A 210 6.67 14.36 29.48
N THR A 211 7.47 14.90 30.39
CA THR A 211 7.52 16.35 30.62
C THR A 211 8.28 17.00 29.46
N GLN A 212 7.96 18.27 29.17
CA GLN A 212 8.62 19.08 28.12
C GLN A 212 10.15 19.05 28.26
N GLU A 213 10.64 18.96 29.50
CA GLU A 213 12.06 18.88 29.86
C GLU A 213 12.72 17.58 29.38
N MET A 214 12.01 16.44 29.49
CA MET A 214 12.52 15.14 29.02
C MET A 214 12.52 15.03 27.49
N GLU A 215 11.58 15.69 26.80
CA GLU A 215 11.59 15.79 25.33
C GLU A 215 12.77 16.64 24.83
N GLU A 216 13.08 17.76 25.52
CA GLU A 216 14.24 18.60 25.20
C GLU A 216 15.57 17.89 25.43
N ASP A 217 15.68 17.09 26.50
CA ASP A 217 16.91 16.36 26.81
C ASP A 217 17.16 15.20 25.84
N LEU A 218 16.12 14.44 25.44
CA LEU A 218 16.21 13.46 24.37
C LEU A 218 16.66 14.11 23.06
N HIS A 219 16.07 15.24 22.67
CA HIS A 219 16.49 15.97 21.47
C HIS A 219 17.96 16.43 21.52
N LYS A 220 18.46 16.87 22.69
CA LYS A 220 19.87 17.25 22.85
C LYS A 220 20.80 16.04 22.75
N GLU A 221 20.42 14.89 23.32
CA GLU A 221 21.23 13.67 23.30
C GLU A 221 21.37 13.12 21.87
N TYR A 222 20.29 13.09 21.09
CA TYR A 222 20.33 12.64 19.68
C TYR A 222 21.06 13.60 18.72
N HIS A 223 21.20 14.89 19.08
CA HIS A 223 21.87 15.89 18.24
C HIS A 223 23.32 16.20 18.67
N GLN A 224 23.87 15.52 19.69
CA GLN A 224 25.25 15.72 20.15
C GLN A 224 26.28 14.73 19.59
N GLU A 225 25.88 13.67 18.87
CA GLU A 225 26.82 12.71 18.24
C GLU A 225 27.08 12.97 16.74
N GLY A 226 27.08 14.24 16.32
CA GLY A 226 27.43 14.68 14.95
C GLY A 226 28.74 15.45 14.87
#